data_AF-T0QL61-F1
#
_entry.id   AF-T0QL61-F1
#
_cell.length_a   1.000
_cell.length_b   1.000
_cell.length_c   1.000
_cell.angle_alpha   90.00
_cell.angle_beta   90.00
_cell.angle_gamma   90.00
#
_symmetry.space_group_name_H-M   'P 1'
#
loop_
_entity.id
_entity.type
_entity.pdbx_description
1 polymer ?
#
loop_
_entity_poly.entity_id
_entity_poly.type
_entity_poly.pdbx_seq_one_letter_code
_entity_poly.pdbx_strand_id
1 'polypeptide(L)'
;MATATYEAGAGAVTVAIDGDHDAWLAAGRYGAVDGATRWLSLEESVYLAALGRIAFASMALPTAYASFAARDAAFPARYAVYHHYRSQGWIVQSGLAYGTLFALYSASPDDVHSEYLVYLDPANKPLSWPSMQVLTRLSEDVKKTILLCQLHDPSSAPTNALLITTPVVTLALSEVMFRYWPALASAETTPTTYAMRPATTIPKRKRR
;
A
#
# COMPACT_ATOMS: atom_id res chain seq x y z
N MET A 1 18.18 -11.85 12.05
CA MET A 1 17.77 -10.44 11.90
C MET A 1 18.76 -9.83 10.93
N ALA A 2 18.30 -9.22 9.85
CA ALA A 2 19.17 -8.64 8.83
C ALA A 2 19.68 -7.26 9.24
N THR A 3 20.89 -6.90 8.83
CA THR A 3 21.37 -5.51 8.94
C THR A 3 21.06 -4.78 7.64
N ALA A 4 20.37 -3.65 7.76
CA ALA A 4 19.96 -2.80 6.65
C ALA A 4 20.77 -1.50 6.61
N THR A 5 21.28 -1.16 5.44
CA THR A 5 22.06 0.06 5.21
C THR A 5 21.22 1.09 4.47
N TYR A 6 21.17 2.31 5.00
CA TYR A 6 20.50 3.44 4.38
C TYR A 6 21.50 4.59 4.23
N GLU A 7 21.64 5.09 3.00
CA GLU A 7 22.37 6.31 2.70
C GLU A 7 21.40 7.49 2.71
N ALA A 8 21.79 8.59 3.37
CA ALA A 8 20.93 9.75 3.52
C ALA A 8 20.53 10.32 2.15
N GLY A 9 19.23 10.34 1.85
CA GLY A 9 18.72 10.80 0.56
C GLY A 9 18.55 9.70 -0.49
N ALA A 10 18.82 8.44 -0.16
CA ALA A 10 18.48 7.31 -1.03
C ALA A 10 16.96 7.09 -1.08
N GLY A 11 16.48 6.52 -2.20
CA GLY A 11 15.08 6.10 -2.35
C GLY A 11 14.80 4.67 -1.90
N ALA A 12 15.83 3.96 -1.45
CA ALA A 12 15.78 2.55 -1.11
C ALA A 12 16.81 2.23 -0.01
N VAL A 13 16.61 1.07 0.62
CA VAL A 13 17.46 0.54 1.69
C VAL A 13 18.05 -0.78 1.21
N THR A 14 19.32 -1.02 1.49
CA THR A 14 20.01 -2.22 1.03
C THR A 14 20.22 -3.21 2.17
N VAL A 15 20.14 -4.50 1.84
CA VAL A 15 20.43 -5.63 2.72
C VAL A 15 21.34 -6.59 1.96
N ALA A 16 22.41 -7.07 2.60
CA ALA A 16 23.29 -8.06 1.99
C ALA A 16 22.56 -9.41 1.86
N ILE A 17 22.79 -10.12 0.75
CA ILE A 17 22.26 -11.46 0.54
C ILE A 17 23.22 -12.46 1.19
N ASP A 18 23.14 -12.59 2.51
CA ASP A 18 23.96 -13.51 3.30
C ASP A 18 23.14 -14.39 4.28
N GLY A 19 23.02 -15.69 3.98
CA GLY A 19 22.40 -16.66 4.90
C GLY A 19 20.86 -16.67 4.91
N ASP A 20 20.29 -17.20 6.00
CA ASP A 20 18.88 -17.65 6.06
C ASP A 20 17.84 -16.52 5.98
N HIS A 21 18.22 -15.28 6.28
CA HIS A 21 17.30 -14.14 6.24
C HIS A 21 16.80 -13.83 4.83
N ASP A 22 17.61 -14.09 3.81
CA ASP A 22 17.24 -13.82 2.42
C ASP A 22 16.16 -14.79 1.95
N ALA A 23 16.22 -16.05 2.37
CA ALA A 23 15.19 -17.04 2.06
C ALA A 23 13.81 -16.57 2.54
N TRP A 24 13.72 -15.97 3.73
CA TRP A 24 12.47 -15.42 4.26
C TRP A 24 12.03 -14.17 3.49
N LEU A 25 12.95 -13.26 3.15
CA LEU A 25 12.65 -12.07 2.36
C LEU A 25 12.18 -12.42 0.95
N ALA A 26 12.81 -13.40 0.32
CA ALA A 26 12.45 -13.95 -0.98
C ALA A 26 11.08 -14.62 -0.95
N ALA A 27 10.82 -15.48 0.05
CA ALA A 27 9.51 -16.13 0.23
C ALA A 27 8.38 -15.11 0.46
N GLY A 28 8.68 -14.02 1.19
CA GLY A 28 7.75 -12.91 1.40
C GLY A 28 7.62 -11.95 0.21
N ARG A 29 8.42 -12.14 -0.85
CA ARG A 29 8.51 -11.25 -2.02
C ARG A 29 8.74 -9.79 -1.60
N TYR A 30 9.76 -9.57 -0.78
CA TYR A 30 10.22 -8.24 -0.37
C TYR A 30 11.42 -7.80 -1.21
N GLY A 31 11.35 -6.58 -1.74
CA GLY A 31 12.42 -5.96 -2.50
C GLY A 31 12.77 -6.62 -3.83
N ALA A 32 13.81 -6.08 -4.45
CA ALA A 32 14.43 -6.59 -5.68
C ALA A 32 15.88 -7.00 -5.41
N VAL A 33 16.35 -8.04 -6.11
CA VAL A 33 17.73 -8.51 -6.01
C VAL A 33 18.55 -7.94 -7.15
N ASP A 34 19.71 -7.38 -6.85
CA ASP A 34 20.72 -6.96 -7.82
C ASP A 34 22.11 -7.35 -7.31
N GLY A 35 22.75 -8.29 -8.02
CA GLY A 35 24.01 -8.89 -7.60
C GLY A 35 23.91 -9.56 -6.23
N ALA A 36 24.76 -9.12 -5.29
CA ALA A 36 24.82 -9.64 -3.92
C ALA A 36 23.96 -8.83 -2.93
N THR A 37 23.11 -7.92 -3.43
CA THR A 37 22.36 -6.97 -2.61
C THR A 37 20.87 -7.07 -2.89
N ARG A 38 20.06 -7.03 -1.83
CA ARG A 38 18.62 -6.85 -1.90
C ARG A 38 18.27 -5.40 -1.62
N TRP A 39 17.52 -4.81 -2.55
CA TRP A 39 17.00 -3.45 -2.48
C TRP A 39 15.56 -3.48 -1.99
N LEU A 40 15.32 -2.86 -0.84
CA LEU A 40 14.01 -2.70 -0.24
C LEU A 40 13.51 -1.27 -0.48
N SER A 41 12.21 -1.12 -0.75
CA SER A 41 11.59 0.21 -0.70
C SER A 41 11.62 0.77 0.72
N LEU A 42 11.45 2.09 0.88
CA LEU A 42 11.38 2.70 2.21
C LEU A 42 10.22 2.09 3.04
N GLU A 43 9.07 1.86 2.41
CA GLU A 43 7.89 1.26 3.07
C GLU A 43 8.16 -0.18 3.51
N GLU A 44 8.81 -0.98 2.64
CA GLU A 44 9.22 -2.34 2.96
C GLU A 44 10.19 -2.36 4.15
N SER A 45 11.19 -1.47 4.13
CA SER A 45 12.20 -1.42 5.17
C SER A 45 11.61 -1.10 6.55
N VAL A 46 10.72 -0.10 6.64
CA VAL A 46 10.06 0.27 7.89
C VAL A 46 9.14 -0.85 8.36
N TYR A 47 8.39 -1.48 7.45
CA TYR A 47 7.52 -2.61 7.79
C TYR A 47 8.31 -3.79 8.38
N LEU A 48 9.41 -4.16 7.73
CA LEU A 48 10.27 -5.25 8.17
C LEU A 48 10.98 -4.95 9.48
N ALA A 49 11.39 -3.69 9.69
CA ALA A 49 11.99 -3.24 10.93
C ALA A 49 10.97 -3.24 12.08
N ALA A 50 9.72 -2.83 11.82
CA ALA A 50 8.63 -2.91 12.78
C ALA A 50 8.30 -4.36 13.19
N LEU A 51 8.51 -5.33 12.30
CA LEU A 51 8.41 -6.76 12.60
C LEU A 51 9.65 -7.36 13.27
N GLY A 52 10.72 -6.58 13.47
CA GLY A 52 12.00 -7.07 14.00
C GLY A 52 12.75 -8.01 13.06
N ARG A 53 12.45 -8.00 11.76
CA ARG A 53 13.11 -8.83 10.74
C ARG A 53 14.42 -8.22 10.27
N ILE A 54 14.48 -6.89 10.19
CA ILE A 54 15.67 -6.12 9.86
C ILE A 54 15.93 -5.06 10.94
N ALA A 55 17.17 -4.59 11.03
CA ALA A 55 17.56 -3.43 11.84
C ALA A 55 18.41 -2.49 10.98
N PHE A 56 18.17 -1.18 11.06
CA PHE A 56 18.99 -0.19 10.38
C PHE A 56 20.35 -0.08 11.08
N ALA A 57 21.44 -0.13 10.31
CA ALA A 57 22.80 -0.11 10.86
C ALA A 57 23.16 1.22 11.55
N SER A 58 22.64 2.33 11.02
CA SER A 58 23.06 3.69 11.41
C SER A 58 22.05 4.43 12.28
N MET A 59 20.84 3.90 12.50
CA MET A 59 19.78 4.62 13.21
C MET A 59 18.69 3.69 13.77
N ALA A 60 17.87 4.20 14.69
CA ALA A 60 16.70 3.49 15.18
C ALA A 60 15.49 3.65 14.23
N LEU A 61 14.52 2.74 14.32
CA LEU A 61 13.29 2.73 13.49
C LEU A 61 12.52 4.07 13.52
N PRO A 62 12.26 4.72 14.67
CA PRO A 62 11.56 6.01 14.68
C PRO A 62 12.34 7.12 13.96
N THR A 63 13.67 7.12 14.09
CA THR A 63 14.55 8.09 13.42
C THR A 63 14.57 7.87 11.91
N ALA A 64 14.64 6.61 11.46
CA ALA A 64 14.55 6.26 10.04
C ALA A 64 13.21 6.73 9.45
N TYR A 65 12.10 6.41 10.12
CA TYR A 65 10.76 6.83 9.69
C TYR A 65 10.66 8.36 9.59
N ALA A 66 11.12 9.10 10.59
CA ALA A 66 11.11 10.56 10.58
C ALA A 66 11.97 11.12 9.42
N SER A 67 13.12 10.53 9.13
CA SER A 67 13.98 10.95 8.02
C SER A 67 13.31 10.72 6.66
N PHE A 68 12.59 9.61 6.49
CA PHE A 68 11.87 9.30 5.26
C PHE A 68 10.68 10.24 5.06
N ALA A 69 9.93 10.51 6.13
CA ALA A 69 8.82 11.45 6.13
C ALA A 69 9.26 12.90 5.86
N ALA A 70 10.43 13.31 6.35
CA ALA A 70 10.99 14.63 6.08
C ALA A 70 11.44 14.78 4.62
N ARG A 71 11.91 13.70 4.00
CA ARG A 71 12.33 13.67 2.60
C ARG A 71 11.15 13.65 1.63
N ASP A 72 10.12 12.88 1.94
CA ASP A 72 8.94 12.72 1.10
C ASP A 72 7.66 12.82 1.94
N ALA A 73 6.91 13.91 1.72
CA ALA A 73 5.66 14.16 2.41
C ALA A 73 4.59 13.09 2.14
N ALA A 74 4.68 12.37 1.01
CA ALA A 74 3.76 11.27 0.70
C ALA A 74 4.16 9.93 1.36
N PHE A 75 5.38 9.81 1.86
CA PHE A 75 5.89 8.55 2.44
C PHE A 75 5.02 8.01 3.60
N PRO A 76 4.62 8.82 4.61
CA PRO A 76 3.74 8.34 5.69
C PRO A 76 2.47 7.69 5.18
N ALA A 77 1.87 8.28 4.15
CA ALA A 77 0.64 7.82 3.53
C ALA A 77 0.84 6.49 2.79
N ARG A 78 1.90 6.41 1.96
CA ARG A 78 2.27 5.17 1.25
C ARG A 78 2.59 4.04 2.23
N TYR A 79 3.34 4.33 3.29
CA TYR A 79 3.70 3.35 4.32
C TYR A 79 2.48 2.83 5.08
N ALA A 80 1.54 3.69 5.48
CA ALA A 80 0.34 3.26 6.21
C ALA A 80 -0.48 2.25 5.39
N VAL A 81 -0.67 2.53 4.11
CA VAL A 81 -1.39 1.66 3.18
C VAL A 81 -0.62 0.37 2.91
N TYR A 82 0.70 0.46 2.73
CA TYR A 82 1.58 -0.71 2.60
C TYR A 82 1.47 -1.64 3.83
N HIS A 83 1.60 -1.08 5.03
CA HIS A 83 1.51 -1.81 6.29
C HIS A 83 0.13 -2.47 6.44
N HIS A 84 -0.95 -1.74 6.13
CA HIS A 84 -2.31 -2.26 6.19
C HIS A 84 -2.47 -3.55 5.37
N TYR A 85 -2.16 -3.51 4.08
CA TYR A 85 -2.35 -4.68 3.21
C TYR A 85 -1.36 -5.81 3.50
N ARG A 86 -0.10 -5.51 3.83
CA ARG A 86 0.85 -6.55 4.28
C ARG A 86 0.39 -7.23 5.56
N SER A 87 -0.14 -6.48 6.54
CA SER A 87 -0.64 -7.05 7.80
C SER A 87 -1.85 -7.98 7.60
N GLN A 88 -2.61 -7.79 6.51
CA GLN A 88 -3.72 -8.66 6.12
C GLN A 88 -3.26 -9.90 5.31
N GLY A 89 -1.96 -10.03 5.02
CA GLY A 89 -1.39 -11.18 4.33
C GLY A 89 -1.42 -11.09 2.81
N TRP A 90 -1.60 -9.90 2.24
CA TRP A 90 -1.39 -9.65 0.82
C TRP A 90 0.10 -9.52 0.51
N ILE A 91 0.50 -9.98 -0.68
CA ILE A 91 1.79 -9.58 -1.25
C ILE A 91 1.55 -8.24 -1.94
N VAL A 92 2.22 -7.20 -1.45
CA VAL A 92 2.14 -5.82 -1.96
C VAL A 92 3.33 -5.58 -2.88
N GLN A 93 3.06 -5.30 -4.15
CA GLN A 93 4.06 -4.97 -5.18
C GLN A 93 3.82 -3.57 -5.74
N SER A 94 4.81 -3.02 -6.44
CA SER A 94 4.68 -1.73 -7.12
C SER A 94 3.50 -1.75 -8.11
N GLY A 95 2.65 -0.72 -8.04
CA GLY A 95 1.53 -0.51 -8.97
C GLY A 95 1.92 0.24 -10.24
N LEU A 96 3.22 0.54 -10.45
CA LEU A 96 3.70 1.40 -11.54
C LEU A 96 3.24 0.96 -12.93
N ALA A 97 3.22 -0.35 -13.20
CA ALA A 97 2.75 -0.91 -14.48
C ALA A 97 1.26 -0.62 -14.76
N TYR A 98 0.49 -0.25 -13.73
CA TYR A 98 -0.92 0.08 -13.81
C TYR A 98 -1.20 1.56 -13.53
N GLY A 99 -0.18 2.39 -13.26
CA GLY A 99 -0.40 3.78 -12.84
C GLY A 99 -1.09 3.90 -11.47
N THR A 100 -0.95 2.90 -10.61
CA THR A 100 -1.47 2.90 -9.23
C THR A 100 -0.33 2.83 -8.22
N LEU A 101 -0.64 3.01 -6.93
CA LEU A 101 0.38 2.95 -5.88
C LEU A 101 0.91 1.52 -5.72
N PHE A 102 0.00 0.56 -5.51
CA PHE A 102 0.35 -0.85 -5.34
C PHE A 102 -0.53 -1.78 -6.17
N ALA A 103 -0.04 -3.00 -6.39
CA ALA A 103 -0.79 -4.15 -6.86
C ALA A 103 -0.76 -5.25 -5.78
N LEU A 104 -1.93 -5.81 -5.46
CA LEU A 104 -2.08 -6.82 -4.41
C LEU A 104 -2.23 -8.22 -5.02
N TYR A 105 -1.44 -9.16 -4.51
CA TYR A 105 -1.48 -10.56 -4.90
C TYR A 105 -1.85 -11.44 -3.70
N SER A 106 -2.74 -12.40 -3.94
CA SER A 106 -3.19 -13.36 -2.92
C SER A 106 -2.16 -14.48 -2.66
N ALA A 107 -1.28 -14.72 -3.62
CA ALA A 107 -0.16 -15.67 -3.59
C ALA A 107 1.03 -15.12 -4.40
N SER A 108 2.04 -15.94 -4.67
CA SER A 108 3.22 -15.52 -5.44
C SER A 108 2.81 -14.90 -6.79
N PRO A 109 3.39 -13.75 -7.19
CA PRO A 109 3.17 -13.17 -8.52
C PRO A 109 3.54 -14.09 -9.69
N ASP A 110 4.35 -15.13 -9.43
CA ASP A 110 4.72 -16.14 -10.43
C ASP A 110 3.58 -17.15 -10.68
N ASP A 111 2.67 -17.31 -9.71
CA ASP A 111 1.58 -18.30 -9.74
C ASP A 111 0.21 -17.67 -10.01
N VAL A 112 0.00 -16.41 -9.59
CA VAL A 112 -1.31 -15.75 -9.67
C VAL A 112 -1.19 -14.32 -10.20
N HIS A 113 -2.25 -13.84 -10.86
CA HIS A 113 -2.39 -12.43 -11.21
C HIS A 113 -2.76 -11.58 -9.99
N SER A 114 -2.40 -10.28 -10.03
CA SER A 114 -2.89 -9.36 -9.02
C SER A 114 -4.40 -9.20 -9.11
N GLU A 115 -5.04 -9.18 -7.95
CA GLU A 115 -6.50 -9.13 -7.81
C GLU A 115 -6.98 -7.69 -7.66
N TYR A 116 -6.20 -6.89 -6.92
CA TYR A 116 -6.52 -5.51 -6.60
C TYR A 116 -5.41 -4.55 -6.98
N LEU A 117 -5.79 -3.33 -7.35
CA LEU A 117 -4.91 -2.20 -7.56
C LEU A 117 -5.23 -1.10 -6.55
N VAL A 118 -4.25 -0.71 -5.76
CA VAL A 118 -4.41 0.29 -4.70
C VAL A 118 -4.10 1.66 -5.27
N TYR A 119 -5.09 2.56 -5.21
CA TYR A 119 -4.93 3.96 -5.54
C TYR A 119 -5.03 4.81 -4.28
N LEU A 120 -4.08 5.72 -4.12
CA LEU A 120 -4.03 6.71 -3.06
C LEU A 120 -3.57 8.02 -3.68
N ASP A 121 -4.35 9.10 -3.51
CA ASP A 121 -3.87 10.42 -3.87
C ASP A 121 -2.75 10.81 -2.89
N PRO A 122 -1.53 11.16 -3.35
CA PRO A 122 -0.41 11.48 -2.46
C PRO A 122 -0.67 12.68 -1.53
N ALA A 123 -1.50 13.62 -1.97
CA ALA A 123 -1.94 14.77 -1.16
C ALA A 123 -3.25 14.47 -0.41
N ASN A 124 -3.70 13.21 -0.43
CA ASN A 124 -4.93 12.73 0.19
C ASN A 124 -6.17 13.52 -0.24
N LYS A 125 -6.17 14.02 -1.48
CA LYS A 125 -7.28 14.79 -2.04
C LYS A 125 -8.43 13.86 -2.44
N PRO A 126 -9.68 14.37 -2.45
CA PRO A 126 -10.79 13.67 -3.05
C PRO A 126 -10.49 13.30 -4.51
N LEU A 127 -10.97 12.13 -4.94
CA LEU A 127 -10.77 11.65 -6.29
C LEU A 127 -11.35 12.63 -7.31
N SER A 128 -10.50 13.11 -8.22
CA SER A 128 -10.95 14.01 -9.30
C SER A 128 -11.74 13.24 -10.36
N TRP A 129 -12.65 13.93 -11.07
CA TRP A 129 -13.40 13.32 -12.17
C TRP A 129 -12.50 12.71 -13.26
N PRO A 130 -11.44 13.39 -13.75
CA PRO A 130 -10.50 12.78 -14.69
C PRO A 130 -9.78 11.55 -14.12
N SER A 131 -9.32 11.59 -12.86
CA SER A 131 -8.69 10.45 -12.21
C SER A 131 -9.63 9.24 -12.16
N MET A 132 -10.91 9.49 -11.85
CA MET A 132 -11.92 8.43 -11.81
C MET A 132 -12.17 7.82 -13.20
N GLN A 133 -12.24 8.63 -14.26
CA GLN A 133 -12.36 8.12 -15.63
C GLN A 133 -11.16 7.25 -16.02
N VAL A 134 -9.95 7.68 -15.68
CA VAL A 134 -8.71 6.91 -15.92
C VAL A 134 -8.73 5.59 -15.16
N LEU A 135 -9.06 5.61 -13.87
CA LEU A 135 -9.11 4.40 -13.05
C LEU A 135 -10.19 3.41 -13.53
N THR A 136 -11.34 3.92 -13.96
CA THR A 136 -12.45 3.09 -14.49
C THR A 136 -12.07 2.44 -15.83
N ARG A 137 -11.36 3.16 -16.69
CA ARG A 137 -10.84 2.59 -17.94
C ARG A 137 -9.77 1.54 -17.66
N LEU A 138 -8.81 1.87 -16.80
CA LEU A 138 -7.72 0.99 -16.41
C LEU A 138 -8.25 -0.32 -15.82
N SER A 139 -9.18 -0.25 -14.86
CA SER A 139 -9.74 -1.43 -14.19
C SER A 139 -10.39 -2.39 -15.17
N GLU A 140 -11.05 -1.85 -16.19
CA GLU A 140 -11.71 -2.61 -17.24
C GLU A 140 -10.74 -3.22 -18.24
N ASP A 141 -9.68 -2.49 -18.62
CA ASP A 141 -8.67 -2.97 -19.56
C ASP A 141 -7.86 -4.13 -18.96
N VAL A 142 -7.45 -4.03 -17.69
CA VAL A 142 -6.61 -5.06 -17.03
C VAL A 142 -7.40 -6.07 -16.19
N LYS A 143 -8.74 -5.95 -16.16
CA LYS A 143 -9.69 -6.79 -15.41
C LYS A 143 -9.38 -6.89 -13.91
N LYS A 144 -8.91 -5.79 -13.30
CA LYS A 144 -8.57 -5.72 -11.87
C LYS A 144 -9.50 -4.78 -11.13
N THR A 145 -9.69 -5.05 -9.83
CA THR A 145 -10.52 -4.20 -8.98
C THR A 145 -9.67 -3.08 -8.38
N ILE A 146 -10.12 -1.83 -8.48
CA ILE A 146 -9.46 -0.68 -7.85
C ILE A 146 -9.89 -0.59 -6.39
N LEU A 147 -8.93 -0.32 -5.51
CA LEU A 147 -9.12 0.05 -4.13
C LEU A 147 -8.74 1.53 -4.01
N LEU A 148 -9.75 2.39 -3.88
CA LEU A 148 -9.58 3.81 -3.60
C LEU A 148 -9.39 3.97 -2.10
N CYS A 149 -8.17 4.29 -1.70
CA CYS A 149 -7.79 4.56 -0.32
C CYS A 149 -7.81 6.06 -0.04
N GLN A 150 -8.32 6.42 1.14
CA GLN A 150 -8.22 7.77 1.69
C GLN A 150 -7.85 7.67 3.16
N LEU A 151 -6.85 8.45 3.57
CA LEU A 151 -6.36 8.50 4.94
C LEU A 151 -7.05 9.63 5.70
N HIS A 152 -7.18 9.48 7.00
CA HIS A 152 -7.79 10.46 7.89
C HIS A 152 -7.00 10.56 9.18
N ASP A 153 -7.09 11.71 9.83
CA ASP A 153 -6.66 11.83 11.21
C ASP A 153 -7.52 10.90 12.08
N PRO A 154 -6.93 10.05 12.94
CA PRO A 154 -7.67 9.16 13.83
C PRO A 154 -8.77 9.85 14.65
N SER A 155 -8.60 11.15 14.98
CA SER A 155 -9.56 11.93 15.76
C SER A 155 -10.76 12.42 14.96
N SER A 156 -10.66 12.54 13.63
CA SER A 156 -11.71 13.05 12.74
C SER A 156 -12.17 12.04 11.68
N ALA A 157 -11.77 10.78 11.84
CA ALA A 157 -12.05 9.73 10.87
C ALA A 157 -13.55 9.39 10.79
N PRO A 158 -14.05 9.06 9.58
CA PRO A 158 -15.43 8.60 9.43
C PRO A 158 -15.63 7.22 10.09
N THR A 159 -16.86 6.90 10.46
CA THR A 159 -17.20 5.67 11.22
C THR A 159 -16.77 4.37 10.54
N ASN A 160 -16.68 4.37 9.20
CA ASN A 160 -16.25 3.21 8.41
C ASN A 160 -14.73 3.13 8.20
N ALA A 161 -13.95 4.07 8.73
CA ALA A 161 -12.49 4.04 8.63
C ALA A 161 -11.89 3.00 9.57
N LEU A 162 -10.86 2.32 9.09
CA LEU A 162 -10.08 1.33 9.81
C LEU A 162 -8.86 2.02 10.43
N LEU A 163 -8.68 1.88 11.74
CA LEU A 163 -7.49 2.38 12.42
C LEU A 163 -6.28 1.49 12.10
N ILE A 164 -5.22 2.10 11.59
CA ILE A 164 -3.92 1.48 11.34
C ILE A 164 -2.97 2.02 12.41
N THR A 165 -2.61 1.17 13.35
CA THR A 165 -1.63 1.48 14.40
C THR A 165 -0.34 0.71 14.13
N THR A 166 0.76 1.44 14.02
CA THR A 166 2.11 0.90 13.86
C THR A 166 3.02 1.50 14.95
N PRO A 167 4.23 0.96 15.18
CA PRO A 167 5.16 1.54 16.15
C PRO A 167 5.59 2.98 15.87
N VAL A 168 5.39 3.48 14.64
CA VAL A 168 5.87 4.80 14.18
C VAL A 168 4.76 5.76 13.74
N VAL A 169 3.57 5.25 13.43
CA VAL A 169 2.44 6.06 12.96
C VAL A 169 1.11 5.42 13.29
N THR A 170 0.13 6.26 13.61
CA THR A 170 -1.29 5.88 13.73
C THR A 170 -2.11 6.74 12.78
N LEU A 171 -2.84 6.11 11.87
CA LEU A 171 -3.70 6.77 10.88
C LEU A 171 -5.00 5.98 10.71
N ALA A 172 -6.07 6.64 10.27
CA ALA A 172 -7.30 5.96 9.88
C ALA A 172 -7.38 5.85 8.36
N LEU A 173 -7.83 4.71 7.84
CA LEU A 173 -7.97 4.42 6.41
C LEU A 173 -9.42 4.12 6.09
N SER A 174 -10.02 4.91 5.20
CA SER A 174 -11.26 4.52 4.52
C SER A 174 -10.91 3.99 3.14
N GLU A 175 -11.55 2.90 2.74
CA GLU A 175 -11.37 2.31 1.42
C GLU A 175 -12.72 2.11 0.71
N VAL A 176 -12.71 2.31 -0.61
CA VAL A 176 -13.82 2.02 -1.51
C VAL A 176 -13.31 1.15 -2.63
N MET A 177 -13.94 0.00 -2.86
CA MET A 177 -13.59 -0.82 -4.02
C MET A 177 -14.53 -0.54 -5.20
N PHE A 178 -13.99 -0.61 -6.41
CA PHE A 178 -14.77 -0.65 -7.64
C PHE A 178 -14.01 -1.39 -8.74
N ARG A 179 -14.72 -2.16 -9.55
CA ARG A 179 -14.18 -2.75 -10.80
C ARG A 179 -14.84 -2.12 -12.01
N TYR A 180 -16.16 -1.97 -11.89
CA TYR A 180 -17.02 -1.15 -12.71
C TYR A 180 -17.65 -0.13 -11.77
N TRP A 181 -17.85 1.09 -12.24
CA TRP A 181 -18.65 2.07 -11.51
C TRP A 181 -20.07 2.04 -12.08
N PRO A 182 -20.99 1.21 -11.55
CA PRO A 182 -22.35 1.19 -12.05
C PRO A 182 -23.00 2.55 -11.77
N ALA A 183 -23.48 3.21 -12.81
CA ALA A 183 -24.34 4.38 -12.67
C ALA A 183 -25.67 3.91 -12.07
N LEU A 184 -25.85 4.08 -10.77
CA LEU A 184 -27.11 3.79 -10.09
C LEU A 184 -27.89 5.10 -9.89
N ALA A 185 -29.21 5.03 -10.07
CA ALA A 185 -30.10 6.15 -9.76
C ALA A 185 -30.01 6.47 -8.26
N SER A 186 -29.94 7.76 -7.91
CA SER A 186 -30.04 8.20 -6.52
C SER A 186 -31.36 7.72 -5.91
N ALA A 187 -31.31 7.28 -4.64
CA ALA A 187 -32.51 6.92 -3.88
C ALA A 187 -33.33 8.16 -3.50
N GLU A 188 -32.76 9.36 -3.63
CA GLU A 188 -33.48 10.62 -3.49
C GLU A 188 -34.26 10.90 -4.76
N THR A 189 -35.55 11.17 -4.61
CA THR A 189 -36.57 11.37 -5.64
C THR A 189 -36.37 12.67 -6.47
N THR A 190 -35.13 13.05 -6.74
CA THR A 190 -34.79 14.18 -7.61
C THR A 190 -33.91 13.66 -8.75
N PRO A 191 -34.38 13.72 -10.02
CA PRO A 191 -33.74 13.05 -11.16
C PRO A 191 -32.48 13.76 -11.69
N THR A 192 -31.71 14.44 -10.85
CA THR A 192 -30.60 15.31 -11.31
C THR A 192 -29.20 14.79 -11.05
N THR A 193 -29.00 13.66 -10.35
CA THR A 193 -27.64 13.22 -10.04
C THR A 193 -27.53 11.70 -9.84
N TYR A 194 -26.62 11.06 -10.59
CA TYR A 194 -26.23 9.68 -10.34
C TYR A 194 -25.55 9.57 -8.98
N ALA A 195 -26.01 8.65 -8.13
CA ALA A 195 -25.40 8.40 -6.84
C ALA A 195 -24.46 7.21 -6.94
N MET A 196 -23.23 7.43 -6.53
CA MET A 196 -22.19 6.43 -6.56
C MET A 196 -22.24 5.55 -5.30
N ARG A 197 -22.23 4.22 -5.44
CA ARG A 197 -22.18 3.31 -4.29
C ARG A 197 -20.83 2.61 -4.16
N PRO A 198 -20.09 2.86 -3.07
CA PRO A 198 -18.94 2.04 -2.69
C PRO A 198 -19.33 0.56 -2.53
N ALA A 199 -18.51 -0.36 -3.03
CA ALA A 199 -18.56 -1.73 -2.52
C ALA A 199 -17.76 -1.79 -1.22
N THR A 200 -18.41 -2.26 -0.14
CA THR A 200 -17.89 -2.19 1.22
C THR A 200 -17.18 -3.48 1.59
N THR A 201 -15.87 -3.37 1.78
CA THR A 201 -14.91 -4.32 2.39
C THR A 201 -14.32 -5.42 1.50
N ILE A 202 -12.98 -5.44 1.45
CA ILE A 202 -12.20 -6.56 0.91
C ILE A 202 -12.40 -7.77 1.84
N PRO A 203 -12.66 -8.98 1.31
CA PRO A 203 -12.68 -10.17 2.14
C PRO A 203 -11.32 -10.36 2.83
N LYS A 204 -11.28 -10.36 4.16
CA LYS A 204 -10.08 -10.77 4.90
C LYS A 204 -9.71 -12.18 4.44
N ARG A 205 -8.45 -12.36 4.03
CA ARG A 205 -7.92 -13.68 3.67
C ARG A 205 -8.05 -14.62 4.89
N LYS A 206 -8.82 -15.71 4.75
CA LYS A 206 -8.70 -16.86 5.65
C LYS A 206 -7.42 -17.58 5.24
N ARG A 207 -6.45 -17.73 6.16
CA ARG A 207 -5.33 -18.65 5.94
C ARG A 207 -5.94 -20.04 5.69
N ARG A 208 -5.70 -20.59 4.50
CA ARG A 208 -5.93 -22.02 4.22
C ARG A 208 -4.82 -22.82 4.88
#